data_AF-A0A2W5GDY3-F1
#
_entry.id   AF-A0A2W5GDY3-F1
#
_cell.length_a   1.000
_cell.length_b   1.000
_cell.length_c   1.000
_cell.angle_alpha   90.00
_cell.angle_beta   90.00
_cell.angle_gamma   90.00
#
_symmetry.space_group_name_H-M   'P 1'
#
loop_
_entity.id
_entity.type
_entity.pdbx_description
1 polymer ?
#
loop_
_entity_poly.entity_id
_entity_poly.type
_entity_poly.pdbx_seq_one_letter_code
_entity_poly.pdbx_strand_id
1 'polypeptide(L)'
;MPFVPLKAPECKNQQWQIDGFEIPFWVDGDKLFERWVLVRIMDSCTRKILSSTVAKTETSVVILETLQKAIIQEQCVPSELIMDKHSGAGTDGFKVFKTEIEKLGCMVEITTDPTKKAYIEKYNQYLNKYFSQYPEWQGEGRAGKNPRRRSEEKINELRKRSNMISRDEVIARGLFACHEFNKSILAPIGNISPLDKDATTASKGISITSHDQLVRMFTCPKEMKITRGMIIMKQGIQKVYYTLSQDNILQYNNTRVAVHYESFGGSIYLFSQDGQFIESSEAIEHGSTSRTERKEQKQPMAKVPLNKQFKEKTENELEGLMKNPESIEFIPSYLINKSAYAEIQQSLELKRLSKIEGLHIAEKMEQIVHVPGERHNRKHYSPEMEDNEVADLGGLADLMPRKNKSSNDKTQQ
;
A
#
# COMPACT_ATOMS: atom_id res chain seq x y z
N MET A 1 -22.32 29.75 -2.78
CA MET A 1 -21.01 30.44 -2.76
C MET A 1 -20.26 30.12 -4.05
N PRO A 2 -19.48 31.05 -4.63
CA PRO A 2 -18.60 30.73 -5.75
C PRO A 2 -17.52 29.71 -5.34
N PHE A 3 -17.15 28.83 -6.26
CA PHE A 3 -16.09 27.84 -6.05
C PHE A 3 -14.74 28.55 -5.93
N VAL A 4 -14.15 28.54 -4.73
CA VAL A 4 -12.78 29.00 -4.51
C VAL A 4 -11.85 27.80 -4.74
N PRO A 5 -11.02 27.79 -5.80
CA PRO A 5 -10.11 26.70 -6.04
C PRO A 5 -9.09 26.62 -4.90
N LEU A 6 -8.79 25.40 -4.44
CA LEU A 6 -7.76 25.16 -3.43
C LEU A 6 -6.44 25.74 -3.94
N LYS A 7 -5.76 26.58 -3.15
CA LYS A 7 -4.43 27.07 -3.54
C LYS A 7 -3.48 25.87 -3.59
N ALA A 8 -2.85 25.65 -4.75
CA ALA A 8 -1.88 24.56 -4.89
C ALA A 8 -0.63 24.84 -4.04
N PRO A 9 -0.04 23.81 -3.42
CA PRO A 9 1.30 23.89 -2.85
C PRO A 9 2.32 24.34 -3.90
N GLU A 10 3.25 25.21 -3.49
CA GLU A 10 4.24 25.82 -4.38
C GLU A 10 5.54 25.02 -4.45
N CYS A 11 5.84 24.25 -3.39
CA CYS A 11 7.03 23.42 -3.28
C CYS A 11 6.69 21.93 -3.25
N LYS A 12 7.59 21.08 -3.74
CA LYS A 12 7.50 19.63 -3.53
C LYS A 12 7.71 19.30 -2.05
N ASN A 13 7.13 18.20 -1.60
CA ASN A 13 7.11 17.76 -0.21
C ASN A 13 6.50 18.79 0.76
N GLN A 14 5.77 19.79 0.25
CA GLN A 14 4.99 20.68 1.08
C GLN A 14 3.71 19.99 1.57
N GLN A 15 3.02 19.28 0.68
CA GLN A 15 1.77 18.59 1.02
C GLN A 15 1.70 17.26 0.28
N TRP A 16 1.49 16.17 1.01
CA TRP A 16 1.19 14.86 0.46
C TRP A 16 -0.27 14.51 0.70
N GLN A 17 -0.89 13.85 -0.28
CA GLN A 17 -2.25 13.32 -0.18
C GLN A 17 -2.23 11.81 -0.30
N ILE A 18 -3.00 11.13 0.54
CA ILE A 18 -3.17 9.68 0.51
C ILE A 18 -4.57 9.32 0.03
N ASP A 19 -4.67 8.34 -0.86
CA ASP A 19 -5.95 7.84 -1.32
C ASP A 19 -5.87 6.38 -1.78
N GLY A 20 -6.95 5.64 -1.54
CA GLY A 20 -7.20 4.33 -2.12
C GLY A 20 -7.84 4.47 -3.51
N PHE A 21 -7.41 3.67 -4.47
CA PHE A 21 -8.06 3.54 -5.76
C PHE A 21 -8.42 2.09 -6.02
N GLU A 22 -9.71 1.81 -6.19
CA GLU A 22 -10.17 0.46 -6.53
C GLU A 22 -9.66 0.08 -7.92
N ILE A 23 -8.84 -0.97 -7.99
CA ILE A 23 -8.29 -1.43 -9.26
C ILE A 23 -9.42 -2.09 -10.07
N PRO A 24 -9.66 -1.66 -11.32
CA PRO A 24 -10.83 -2.06 -12.12
C PRO A 24 -10.69 -3.45 -12.76
N PHE A 25 -10.25 -4.45 -11.99
CA PHE A 25 -10.11 -5.85 -12.40
C PHE A 25 -10.70 -6.79 -11.35
N TRP A 26 -11.14 -7.97 -11.79
CA TRP A 26 -11.51 -9.06 -10.89
C TRP A 26 -10.28 -9.93 -10.65
N VAL A 27 -9.94 -10.16 -9.39
CA VAL A 27 -8.78 -10.98 -9.01
C VAL A 27 -9.26 -12.36 -8.57
N ASP A 28 -8.58 -13.41 -9.03
CA ASP A 28 -8.90 -14.78 -8.60
C ASP A 28 -8.55 -14.96 -7.11
N GLY A 29 -9.57 -15.26 -6.31
CA GLY A 29 -9.50 -15.42 -4.87
C GLY A 29 -9.85 -16.83 -4.43
N ASP A 30 -9.50 -17.18 -3.19
CA ASP A 30 -9.56 -18.57 -2.70
C ASP A 30 -10.99 -19.14 -2.62
N LYS A 31 -12.02 -18.29 -2.54
CA LYS A 31 -13.44 -18.70 -2.44
C LYS A 31 -14.41 -17.84 -3.25
N LEU A 32 -14.07 -16.58 -3.54
CA LEU A 32 -14.85 -15.61 -4.31
C LEU A 32 -13.89 -14.69 -5.08
N PHE A 33 -14.40 -14.01 -6.10
CA PHE A 33 -13.64 -12.96 -6.78
C PHE A 33 -13.35 -11.81 -5.81
N GLU A 34 -12.12 -11.29 -5.86
CA GLU A 34 -11.67 -10.22 -4.99
C GLU A 34 -11.55 -8.91 -5.77
N ARG A 35 -11.77 -7.80 -5.07
CA ARG A 35 -11.42 -6.45 -5.53
C ARG A 35 -10.22 -6.00 -4.73
N TRP A 36 -9.25 -5.45 -5.42
CA TRP A 36 -8.01 -4.97 -4.82
C TRP A 36 -7.94 -3.45 -4.95
N VAL A 37 -7.23 -2.83 -4.02
CA VAL A 37 -7.07 -1.39 -3.89
C VAL A 37 -5.60 -1.04 -4.08
N LEU A 38 -5.35 -0.01 -4.88
CA LEU A 38 -4.09 0.68 -5.02
C LEU A 38 -4.08 1.86 -4.04
N VAL A 39 -3.42 1.69 -2.90
CA VAL A 39 -3.15 2.80 -1.98
C VAL A 39 -1.95 3.56 -2.53
N ARG A 40 -2.07 4.87 -2.68
CA ARG A 40 -1.01 5.70 -3.25
C ARG A 40 -0.85 7.01 -2.49
N ILE A 41 0.38 7.51 -2.50
CA ILE A 41 0.74 8.81 -1.93
C ILE A 41 1.15 9.71 -3.08
N MET A 42 0.51 10.86 -3.19
CA MET A 42 0.77 11.84 -4.22
C MET A 42 1.29 13.14 -3.62
N ASP A 43 2.37 13.67 -4.20
CA ASP A 43 2.81 15.04 -3.92
C ASP A 43 1.86 16.04 -4.58
N SER A 44 1.31 16.95 -3.78
CA SER A 44 0.30 17.90 -4.23
C SER A 44 0.86 19.12 -4.97
N CYS A 45 2.17 19.27 -5.13
CA CYS A 45 2.75 20.30 -6.00
C CYS A 45 3.04 19.71 -7.39
N THR A 46 3.76 18.60 -7.41
CA THR A 46 4.32 17.98 -8.63
C THR A 46 3.35 17.00 -9.30
N ARG A 47 2.37 16.50 -8.55
CA ARG A 47 1.47 15.38 -8.90
C ARG A 47 2.18 14.04 -8.95
N LYS A 48 3.46 13.94 -8.62
CA LYS A 48 4.19 12.67 -8.62
C LYS A 48 3.54 11.74 -7.60
N ILE A 49 3.26 10.51 -8.03
CA ILE A 49 2.96 9.41 -7.11
C ILE A 49 4.29 8.99 -6.51
N LEU A 50 4.50 9.30 -5.23
CA LEU A 50 5.75 9.06 -4.52
C LEU A 50 5.93 7.57 -4.22
N SER A 51 4.86 6.93 -3.79
CA SER A 51 4.82 5.50 -3.54
C SER A 51 3.41 4.95 -3.72
N SER A 52 3.32 3.64 -3.91
CA SER A 52 2.06 2.93 -3.95
C SER A 52 2.21 1.49 -3.46
N THR A 53 1.11 0.94 -2.94
CA THR A 53 1.00 -0.46 -2.53
C THR A 53 -0.36 -1.01 -3.00
N VAL A 54 -0.34 -2.21 -3.55
CA VAL A 54 -1.54 -2.91 -4.03
C VAL A 54 -1.92 -3.97 -3.00
N ALA A 55 -3.13 -3.91 -2.48
CA ALA A 55 -3.60 -4.80 -1.42
C ALA A 55 -5.08 -5.17 -1.59
N LYS A 56 -5.54 -6.21 -0.90
CA LYS A 56 -6.96 -6.63 -0.91
C LYS A 56 -7.90 -5.58 -0.33
N THR A 57 -7.45 -4.91 0.72
CA THR A 57 -8.23 -3.90 1.43
C THR A 57 -7.34 -2.74 1.83
N GLU A 58 -7.93 -1.54 1.86
CA GLU A 58 -7.30 -0.37 2.46
C GLU A 58 -7.27 -0.57 3.97
N THR A 59 -6.08 -0.78 4.53
CA THR A 59 -5.87 -0.92 5.98
C THR A 59 -4.82 0.06 6.44
N SER A 60 -4.77 0.36 7.74
CA SER A 60 -3.71 1.23 8.28
C SER A 60 -2.32 0.66 8.06
N VAL A 61 -2.16 -0.66 8.06
CA VAL A 61 -0.89 -1.34 7.78
C VAL A 61 -0.42 -1.03 6.36
N VAL A 62 -1.31 -1.17 5.36
CA VAL A 62 -0.99 -0.88 3.95
C VAL A 62 -0.68 0.61 3.75
N ILE A 63 -1.42 1.50 4.42
CA ILE A 63 -1.17 2.95 4.40
C ILE A 63 0.21 3.27 4.99
N LEU A 64 0.54 2.71 6.17
CA LEU A 64 1.83 2.91 6.83
C LEU A 64 2.99 2.34 6.01
N GLU A 65 2.83 1.15 5.41
CA GLU A 65 3.82 0.58 4.50
C GLU A 65 4.06 1.49 3.30
N THR A 66 2.99 2.04 2.72
CA THR A 66 3.08 2.98 1.60
C THR A 66 3.77 4.28 2.01
N LEU A 67 3.47 4.81 3.20
CA LEU A 67 4.14 5.98 3.79
C LEU A 67 5.62 5.71 4.04
N GLN A 68 5.96 4.56 4.59
CA GLN A 68 7.34 4.16 4.84
C GLN A 68 8.15 4.13 3.53
N LYS A 69 7.59 3.54 2.47
CA LYS A 69 8.21 3.53 1.13
C LYS A 69 8.43 4.96 0.60
N ALA A 70 7.43 5.84 0.70
CA ALA A 70 7.55 7.23 0.24
C ALA A 70 8.64 7.98 1.02
N ILE A 71 8.63 7.84 2.35
CA ILE A 71 9.58 8.51 3.23
C ILE A 71 11.00 8.02 2.99
N ILE A 72 11.21 6.70 2.80
CA ILE A 72 12.52 6.14 2.46
C ILE A 72 12.98 6.63 1.09
N GLN A 73 12.08 6.70 0.10
CA GLN A 73 12.46 7.13 -1.25
C GLN A 73 12.82 8.63 -1.30
N GLU A 74 12.03 9.48 -0.63
CA GLU A 74 12.20 10.93 -0.64
C GLU A 74 13.13 11.43 0.46
N GLN A 75 13.55 10.56 1.40
CA GLN A 75 14.39 10.87 2.57
C GLN A 75 13.86 12.05 3.41
N CYS A 76 12.55 12.24 3.40
CA CYS A 76 11.88 13.33 4.09
C CYS A 76 10.42 13.00 4.43
N VAL A 77 9.86 13.78 5.35
CA VAL A 77 8.43 13.84 5.68
C VAL A 77 7.86 15.13 5.09
N PRO A 78 6.61 15.18 4.63
CA PRO A 78 6.05 16.43 4.11
C PRO A 78 5.84 17.46 5.22
N SER A 79 5.72 18.74 4.86
CA SER A 79 5.23 19.76 5.81
C SER A 79 3.77 19.51 6.23
N GLU A 80 2.96 18.93 5.34
CA GLU A 80 1.55 18.64 5.55
C GLU A 80 1.18 17.27 4.96
N LEU A 81 0.47 16.45 5.72
CA LEU A 81 -0.06 15.16 5.28
C LEU A 81 -1.58 15.19 5.38
N ILE A 82 -2.26 15.02 4.25
CA ILE A 82 -3.72 14.98 4.17
C ILE A 82 -4.19 13.56 3.86
N MET A 83 -5.13 13.06 4.65
CA MET A 83 -5.82 11.81 4.38
C MET A 83 -7.30 11.88 4.71
N ASP A 84 -8.07 10.96 4.13
CA ASP A 84 -9.48 10.80 4.48
C ASP A 84 -9.61 10.17 5.87
N LYS A 85 -10.77 10.35 6.48
CA LYS A 85 -11.15 9.67 7.72
C LYS A 85 -11.36 8.18 7.46
N HIS A 86 -10.26 7.45 7.42
CA HIS A 86 -10.25 6.00 7.34
C HIS A 86 -10.39 5.37 8.74
N SER A 87 -11.05 4.21 8.83
CA SER A 87 -11.21 3.47 10.10
C SER A 87 -9.85 3.10 10.74
N GLY A 88 -8.82 2.93 9.90
CA GLY A 88 -7.45 2.65 10.31
C GLY A 88 -6.72 3.80 11.01
N ALA A 89 -7.19 5.04 10.91
CA ALA A 89 -6.55 6.19 11.55
C ALA A 89 -6.58 6.11 13.10
N GLY A 90 -7.46 5.28 13.66
CA GLY A 90 -7.54 5.02 15.10
C GLY A 90 -6.62 3.91 15.62
N THR A 91 -5.86 3.24 14.76
CA THR A 91 -4.94 2.16 15.18
C THR A 91 -3.71 2.71 15.89
N ASP A 92 -3.18 1.96 16.86
CA ASP A 92 -2.08 2.45 17.69
C ASP A 92 -0.81 2.70 16.87
N GLY A 93 -0.54 1.88 15.86
CA GLY A 93 0.57 2.12 14.92
C GLY A 93 0.44 3.45 14.18
N PHE A 94 -0.78 3.80 13.73
CA PHE A 94 -1.00 5.07 13.05
C PHE A 94 -0.92 6.27 14.01
N LYS A 95 -1.38 6.12 15.26
CA LYS A 95 -1.23 7.16 16.30
C LYS A 95 0.24 7.43 16.59
N VAL A 96 1.04 6.38 16.76
CA VAL A 96 2.49 6.49 16.98
C VAL A 96 3.13 7.22 15.81
N PHE A 97 2.87 6.76 14.58
CA PHE A 97 3.36 7.43 13.37
C PHE A 97 3.00 8.91 13.34
N LYS A 98 1.71 9.24 13.53
CA LYS A 98 1.21 10.61 13.54
C LYS A 98 1.95 11.47 14.57
N THR A 99 2.06 10.99 15.81
CA THR A 99 2.75 11.72 16.89
C THR A 99 4.22 11.97 16.56
N GLU A 100 4.91 11.00 15.95
CA GLU A 100 6.32 11.14 15.60
C GLU A 100 6.56 12.13 14.46
N ILE A 101 5.73 12.12 13.42
CA ILE A 101 5.87 13.10 12.34
C ILE A 101 5.44 14.51 12.76
N GLU A 102 4.46 14.65 13.66
CA GLU A 102 4.06 15.94 14.24
C GLU A 102 5.19 16.56 15.08
N LYS A 103 5.96 15.75 15.82
CA LYS A 103 7.16 16.22 16.54
C LYS A 103 8.24 16.76 15.60
N LEU A 104 8.32 16.25 14.37
CA LEU A 104 9.22 16.76 13.34
C LEU A 104 8.71 18.05 12.68
N GLY A 105 7.47 18.45 12.95
CA GLY A 105 6.83 19.65 12.39
C GLY A 105 5.89 19.38 11.22
N CYS A 106 5.56 18.12 10.92
CA CYS A 106 4.53 17.79 9.92
C CYS A 106 3.13 18.05 10.49
N MET A 107 2.31 18.80 9.78
CA MET A 107 0.88 18.91 10.09
C MET A 107 0.13 17.70 9.51
N VAL A 108 -0.62 16.97 10.33
CA VAL A 108 -1.44 15.84 9.85
C VAL A 108 -2.92 16.20 9.90
N GLU A 109 -3.54 16.30 8.72
CA GLU A 109 -4.97 16.54 8.59
C GLU A 109 -5.71 15.27 8.19
N ILE A 110 -6.65 14.83 9.05
CA ILE A 110 -7.61 13.77 8.75
C ILE A 110 -8.96 14.45 8.51
N THR A 111 -9.47 14.39 7.29
CA THR A 111 -10.63 15.19 6.88
C THR A 111 -11.63 14.38 6.09
N THR A 112 -12.91 14.70 6.22
CA THR A 112 -13.99 14.18 5.36
C THR A 112 -14.36 15.18 4.27
N ASP A 113 -13.67 16.33 4.19
CA ASP A 113 -13.92 17.36 3.20
C ASP A 113 -13.33 16.93 1.84
N PRO A 114 -14.16 16.64 0.83
CA PRO A 114 -13.68 16.19 -0.48
C PRO A 114 -12.84 17.25 -1.19
N THR A 115 -13.00 18.55 -0.86
CA THR A 115 -12.24 19.62 -1.51
C THR A 115 -10.76 19.56 -1.19
N LYS A 116 -10.40 19.10 0.01
CA LYS A 116 -9.01 19.03 0.46
C LYS A 116 -8.21 17.92 -0.23
N LYS A 117 -8.89 16.87 -0.70
CA LYS A 117 -8.32 15.76 -1.48
C LYS A 117 -8.54 15.87 -2.99
N ALA A 118 -8.99 17.03 -3.46
CA ALA A 118 -9.36 17.22 -4.86
C ALA A 118 -8.21 16.91 -5.84
N TYR A 119 -6.94 17.05 -5.43
CA TYR A 119 -5.82 16.73 -6.29
C TYR A 119 -5.67 15.23 -6.52
N ILE A 120 -5.60 14.40 -5.49
CA ILE A 120 -5.40 12.97 -5.69
C ILE A 120 -6.60 12.29 -6.37
N GLU A 121 -7.82 12.76 -6.10
CA GLU A 121 -9.05 12.22 -6.69
C GLU A 121 -9.20 12.59 -8.17
N LYS A 122 -8.94 13.86 -8.53
CA LYS A 122 -9.04 14.33 -9.92
C LYS A 122 -8.12 13.55 -10.85
N TYR A 123 -7.00 13.05 -10.35
CA TYR A 123 -6.00 12.38 -11.19
C TYR A 123 -6.26 10.88 -11.35
N ASN A 124 -7.30 10.33 -10.71
CA ASN A 124 -7.77 8.96 -10.93
C ASN A 124 -8.15 8.69 -12.38
N GLN A 125 -8.66 9.69 -13.09
CA GLN A 125 -8.99 9.57 -14.52
C GLN A 125 -7.75 9.25 -15.37
N TYR A 126 -6.57 9.74 -15.00
CA TYR A 126 -5.32 9.47 -15.73
C TYR A 126 -4.81 8.06 -15.43
N LEU A 127 -4.97 7.57 -14.20
CA LEU A 127 -4.67 6.17 -13.86
C LEU A 127 -5.59 5.21 -14.62
N ASN A 128 -6.89 5.52 -14.70
CA ASN A 128 -7.86 4.72 -15.46
C ASN A 128 -7.48 4.54 -16.94
N LYS A 129 -6.83 5.53 -17.56
CA LYS A 129 -6.32 5.42 -18.94
C LYS A 129 -5.39 4.22 -19.09
N TYR A 130 -4.49 3.99 -18.13
CA TYR A 130 -3.54 2.88 -18.18
C TYR A 130 -4.20 1.52 -17.94
N PHE A 131 -5.26 1.48 -17.13
CA PHE A 131 -6.03 0.25 -16.96
C PHE A 131 -6.93 -0.07 -18.16
N SER A 132 -7.41 0.95 -18.88
CA SER A 132 -8.31 0.78 -20.03
C SER A 132 -7.71 0.06 -21.24
N GLN A 133 -6.39 -0.14 -21.23
CA GLN A 133 -5.64 -0.85 -22.25
C GLN A 133 -5.90 -2.37 -22.22
N TYR A 134 -6.33 -2.88 -21.08
CA TYR A 134 -6.46 -4.32 -20.84
C TYR A 134 -7.88 -4.82 -21.16
N PRO A 135 -8.04 -6.00 -21.78
CA PRO A 135 -9.35 -6.52 -22.13
C PRO A 135 -10.20 -6.84 -20.89
N GLU A 136 -9.57 -7.18 -19.76
CA GLU A 136 -10.23 -7.49 -18.48
C GLU A 136 -10.74 -6.25 -17.73
N TRP A 137 -10.45 -5.04 -18.25
CA TRP A 137 -10.84 -3.78 -17.62
C TRP A 137 -12.36 -3.65 -17.48
N GLN A 138 -12.84 -3.40 -16.26
CA GLN A 138 -14.27 -3.35 -15.96
C GLN A 138 -14.98 -2.08 -16.48
N GLY A 139 -14.22 -1.05 -16.88
CA GLY A 139 -14.76 0.26 -17.23
C GLY A 139 -14.70 1.25 -16.07
N GLU A 140 -15.07 2.51 -16.33
CA GLU A 140 -15.22 3.52 -15.28
C GLU A 140 -16.51 3.29 -14.48
N GLY A 141 -16.44 3.44 -13.15
CA GLY A 141 -17.55 3.14 -12.23
C GLY A 141 -18.85 3.92 -12.51
N ARG A 142 -19.96 3.45 -11.91
CA ARG A 142 -21.35 3.91 -12.17
C ARG A 142 -21.59 5.43 -12.03
N ALA A 143 -20.73 6.17 -11.32
CA ALA A 143 -20.95 7.59 -11.00
C ALA A 143 -20.55 8.59 -12.12
N GLY A 144 -19.75 8.19 -13.11
CA GLY A 144 -19.26 9.12 -14.15
C GLY A 144 -20.18 9.20 -15.38
N LYS A 145 -20.49 10.39 -15.89
CA LYS A 145 -21.18 10.62 -17.19
C LYS A 145 -20.31 10.27 -18.42
N ASN A 146 -19.29 9.43 -18.26
CA ASN A 146 -18.35 9.14 -19.32
C ASN A 146 -18.86 8.04 -20.26
N PRO A 147 -18.58 8.13 -21.58
CA PRO A 147 -19.06 7.18 -22.58
C PRO A 147 -18.34 5.81 -22.53
N ARG A 148 -17.31 5.64 -21.69
CA ARG A 148 -16.51 4.41 -21.57
C ARG A 148 -17.12 3.37 -20.61
N ARG A 149 -18.44 3.36 -20.47
CA ARG A 149 -19.15 2.35 -19.66
C ARG A 149 -19.25 1.04 -20.43
N ARG A 150 -18.95 -0.07 -19.78
CA ARG A 150 -19.24 -1.41 -20.34
C ARG A 150 -20.70 -1.79 -20.10
N SER A 151 -21.29 -2.53 -21.02
CA SER A 151 -22.62 -3.11 -20.85
C SER A 151 -22.64 -4.10 -19.67
N GLU A 152 -23.79 -4.29 -19.04
CA GLU A 152 -23.93 -5.24 -17.93
C GLU A 152 -23.58 -6.68 -18.37
N GLU A 153 -23.91 -7.05 -19.60
CA GLU A 153 -23.51 -8.32 -20.22
C GLU A 153 -21.99 -8.48 -20.25
N LYS A 154 -21.25 -7.44 -20.65
CA LYS A 154 -19.78 -7.49 -20.70
C LYS A 154 -19.17 -7.54 -19.30
N ILE A 155 -19.76 -6.87 -18.31
CA ILE A 155 -19.33 -6.97 -16.91
C ILE A 155 -19.56 -8.40 -16.38
N ASN A 156 -20.68 -9.04 -16.72
CA ASN A 156 -20.96 -10.42 -16.33
C ASN A 156 -20.00 -11.41 -17.03
N GLU A 157 -19.62 -11.14 -18.28
CA GLU A 157 -18.58 -11.92 -18.97
C GLU A 157 -17.22 -11.78 -18.26
N LEU A 158 -16.83 -10.58 -17.86
CA LEU A 158 -15.60 -10.34 -17.11
C LEU A 158 -15.58 -10.99 -15.72
N ARG A 159 -16.75 -11.26 -15.13
CA ARG A 159 -16.85 -11.98 -13.85
C ARG A 159 -16.58 -13.48 -13.99
N LYS A 160 -16.45 -14.02 -15.20
CA LYS A 160 -16.07 -15.43 -15.40
C LYS A 160 -14.64 -15.64 -14.93
N ARG A 161 -14.37 -16.79 -14.31
CA ARG A 161 -13.05 -17.12 -13.75
C ARG A 161 -11.92 -17.07 -14.77
N SER A 162 -12.21 -17.37 -16.05
CA SER A 162 -11.26 -17.29 -17.16
C SER A 162 -10.78 -15.87 -17.48
N ASN A 163 -11.51 -14.85 -17.03
CA ASN A 163 -11.19 -13.44 -17.26
C ASN A 163 -10.67 -12.74 -16.00
N MET A 164 -10.47 -13.50 -14.91
CA MET A 164 -9.88 -12.98 -13.69
C MET A 164 -8.36 -12.96 -13.82
N ILE A 165 -7.75 -11.93 -13.25
CA ILE A 165 -6.29 -11.80 -13.23
C ILE A 165 -5.71 -12.38 -11.95
N SER A 166 -4.46 -12.80 -12.01
CA SER A 166 -3.74 -13.32 -10.85
C SER A 166 -3.37 -12.20 -9.87
N ARG A 167 -2.99 -12.58 -8.64
CA ARG A 167 -2.52 -11.63 -7.62
C ARG A 167 -1.27 -10.88 -8.08
N ASP A 168 -0.31 -11.59 -8.66
CA ASP A 168 0.93 -10.97 -9.14
C ASP A 168 0.67 -10.03 -10.31
N GLU A 169 -0.28 -10.39 -11.18
CA GLU A 169 -0.65 -9.57 -12.32
C GLU A 169 -1.37 -8.28 -11.91
N VAL A 170 -2.28 -8.32 -10.93
CA VAL A 170 -2.94 -7.09 -10.45
C VAL A 170 -1.94 -6.15 -9.79
N ILE A 171 -0.97 -6.70 -9.04
CA ILE A 171 0.12 -5.91 -8.42
C ILE A 171 0.96 -5.28 -9.52
N ALA A 172 1.45 -6.07 -10.49
CA ALA A 172 2.28 -5.59 -11.58
C ALA A 172 1.58 -4.50 -12.40
N ARG A 173 0.31 -4.72 -12.79
CA ARG A 173 -0.49 -3.74 -13.55
C ARG A 173 -0.72 -2.46 -12.74
N GLY A 174 -0.98 -2.56 -11.44
CA GLY A 174 -1.16 -1.40 -10.55
C GLY A 174 0.11 -0.54 -10.42
N LEU A 175 1.25 -1.18 -10.18
CA LEU A 175 2.55 -0.50 -10.08
C LEU A 175 2.97 0.10 -11.42
N PHE A 176 2.75 -0.63 -12.52
CA PHE A 176 3.00 -0.13 -13.88
C PHE A 176 2.18 1.12 -14.18
N ALA A 177 0.89 1.14 -13.82
CA ALA A 177 0.05 2.32 -14.02
C ALA A 177 0.58 3.56 -13.27
N CYS A 178 1.07 3.41 -12.04
CA CYS A 178 1.72 4.49 -11.29
C CYS A 178 3.01 4.98 -11.97
N HIS A 179 3.84 4.04 -12.42
CA HIS A 179 5.09 4.35 -13.11
C HIS A 179 4.85 5.12 -14.41
N GLU A 180 3.95 4.64 -15.26
CA GLU A 180 3.61 5.31 -16.51
C GLU A 180 2.94 6.67 -16.29
N PHE A 181 2.10 6.79 -15.26
CA PHE A 181 1.53 8.06 -14.87
C PHE A 181 2.62 9.09 -14.53
N ASN A 182 3.62 8.70 -13.75
CA ASN A 182 4.73 9.59 -13.36
C ASN A 182 5.59 10.04 -14.54
N LYS A 183 5.70 9.23 -15.60
CA LYS A 183 6.43 9.55 -16.84
C LYS A 183 5.60 10.32 -17.86
N SER A 184 4.28 10.35 -17.69
CA SER A 184 3.38 10.91 -18.69
C SER A 184 3.32 12.43 -18.67
N ILE A 185 3.20 13.03 -19.85
CA ILE A 185 3.01 14.47 -19.99
C ILE A 185 1.58 14.83 -19.58
N LEU A 186 1.46 15.70 -18.58
CA LEU A 186 0.17 16.11 -18.04
C LEU A 186 -0.07 17.62 -18.30
N ALA A 187 -1.08 17.92 -19.12
CA ALA A 187 -1.49 19.31 -19.38
C ALA A 187 -1.79 20.13 -18.11
N PRO A 188 -2.45 19.58 -17.06
CA PRO A 188 -2.72 20.33 -15.83
C PRO A 188 -1.50 20.84 -15.06
N ILE A 189 -0.30 20.32 -15.34
CA ILE A 189 0.95 20.77 -14.71
C ILE A 189 1.89 21.49 -15.69
N GLY A 190 1.36 21.94 -16.83
CA GLY A 190 2.14 22.70 -17.81
C GLY A 190 2.79 21.86 -18.91
N ASN A 191 2.17 20.72 -19.27
CA ASN A 191 2.69 19.79 -20.29
C ASN A 191 4.10 19.28 -19.96
N ILE A 192 4.34 19.00 -18.69
CA ILE A 192 5.55 18.32 -18.19
C ILE A 192 5.13 17.02 -17.52
N SER A 193 6.07 16.07 -17.37
CA SER A 193 5.80 14.88 -16.57
C SER A 193 5.87 15.18 -15.06
N PRO A 194 5.10 14.47 -14.22
CA PRO A 194 5.25 14.59 -12.76
C PRO A 194 6.68 14.38 -12.28
N LEU A 195 7.42 13.46 -12.92
CA LEU A 195 8.81 13.16 -12.59
C LEU A 195 9.75 14.33 -12.91
N ASP A 196 9.63 14.93 -14.09
CA ASP A 196 10.47 16.07 -14.49
C ASP A 196 10.15 17.31 -13.66
N LYS A 197 8.87 17.50 -13.31
CA LYS A 197 8.45 18.58 -12.41
C LYS A 197 9.04 18.39 -11.01
N ASP A 198 9.03 17.17 -10.50
CA ASP A 198 9.63 16.85 -9.21
C ASP A 198 11.15 17.09 -9.17
N ALA A 199 11.84 16.79 -10.27
CA ALA A 199 13.28 17.03 -10.38
C ALA A 199 13.66 18.53 -10.34
N THR A 200 12.76 19.40 -10.80
CA THR A 200 13.03 20.85 -10.97
C THR A 200 12.42 21.72 -9.87
N THR A 201 11.53 21.16 -9.04
CA THR A 201 10.81 21.92 -8.00
C THR A 201 11.56 21.92 -6.67
N ALA A 202 11.65 23.09 -6.03
CA ALA A 202 12.24 23.23 -4.71
C ALA A 202 11.48 22.41 -3.65
N SER A 203 12.21 21.79 -2.71
CA SER A 203 11.64 20.96 -1.64
C SER A 203 11.33 21.78 -0.39
N LYS A 204 10.20 21.47 0.25
CA LYS A 204 9.82 21.92 1.60
C LYS A 204 9.58 20.72 2.54
N GLY A 205 10.15 19.57 2.20
CA GLY A 205 10.13 18.39 3.06
C GLY A 205 11.01 18.57 4.29
N ILE A 206 10.62 17.94 5.38
CA ILE A 206 11.39 17.86 6.63
C ILE A 206 12.33 16.67 6.48
N SER A 207 13.64 16.92 6.40
CA SER A 207 14.64 15.88 6.21
C SER A 207 14.67 14.89 7.37
N ILE A 208 14.80 13.61 7.03
CA ILE A 208 15.10 12.57 8.01
C ILE A 208 16.60 12.45 8.12
N THR A 209 17.11 12.60 9.34
CA THR A 209 18.55 12.70 9.59
C THR A 209 19.16 11.37 10.01
N SER A 210 18.34 10.42 10.46
CA SER A 210 18.84 9.16 11.01
C SER A 210 17.83 8.02 10.91
N HIS A 211 18.35 6.79 10.87
CA HIS A 211 17.53 5.58 10.72
C HIS A 211 16.66 5.31 11.94
N ASP A 212 17.11 5.66 13.14
CA ASP A 212 16.31 5.51 14.37
C ASP A 212 15.01 6.33 14.33
N GLN A 213 15.00 7.47 13.62
CA GLN A 213 13.78 8.24 13.40
C GLN A 213 12.77 7.45 12.57
N LEU A 214 13.21 6.76 11.51
CA LEU A 214 12.34 5.89 10.71
C LEU A 214 11.77 4.77 11.57
N VAL A 215 12.62 4.09 12.33
CA VAL A 215 12.18 2.99 13.21
C VAL A 215 11.14 3.49 14.21
N ARG A 216 11.38 4.65 14.83
CA ARG A 216 10.46 5.23 15.81
C ARG A 216 9.10 5.61 15.20
N MET A 217 9.08 6.08 13.95
CA MET A 217 7.85 6.42 13.22
C MET A 217 6.97 5.20 12.92
N PHE A 218 7.56 4.05 12.59
CA PHE A 218 6.82 2.92 12.03
C PHE A 218 6.65 1.73 12.97
N THR A 219 7.19 1.80 14.19
CA THR A 219 7.11 0.69 15.15
C THR A 219 6.51 1.17 16.48
N CYS A 220 5.59 0.38 17.04
CA CYS A 220 5.02 0.70 18.34
C CYS A 220 6.05 0.46 19.45
N PRO A 221 6.27 1.43 20.36
CA PRO A 221 7.18 1.24 21.48
C PRO A 221 6.67 0.16 22.42
N LYS A 222 7.60 -0.66 22.93
CA LYS A 222 7.35 -1.56 24.05
C LYS A 222 8.16 -1.11 25.25
N GLU A 223 7.48 -0.82 26.36
CA GLU A 223 8.16 -0.45 27.60
C GLU A 223 8.81 -1.71 28.22
N MET A 224 10.13 -1.67 28.38
CA MET A 224 10.89 -2.79 28.93
C MET A 224 11.91 -2.33 29.96
N LYS A 225 12.14 -3.14 30.99
CA LYS A 225 13.15 -2.88 32.01
C LYS A 225 14.49 -3.51 31.59
N ILE A 226 15.54 -2.70 31.55
CA ILE A 226 16.91 -3.20 31.39
C ILE A 226 17.31 -3.89 32.70
N THR A 227 17.74 -5.14 32.62
CA THR A 227 18.14 -5.92 33.79
C THR A 227 19.50 -6.55 33.54
N ARG A 228 20.49 -6.21 34.38
CA ARG A 228 21.89 -6.68 34.25
C ARG A 228 22.47 -6.35 32.87
N GLY A 229 22.16 -5.16 32.36
CA GLY A 229 22.64 -4.71 31.05
C GLY A 229 22.04 -5.43 29.85
N MET A 230 20.92 -6.14 30.04
CA MET A 230 20.24 -6.87 28.98
C MET A 230 18.76 -6.53 28.90
N ILE A 231 18.21 -6.69 27.70
CA ILE A 231 16.78 -6.74 27.42
C ILE A 231 16.42 -8.14 26.96
N ILE A 232 15.33 -8.67 27.51
CA ILE A 232 14.84 -10.02 27.21
C ILE A 232 13.45 -9.92 26.60
N MET A 233 13.35 -10.16 25.30
CA MET A 233 12.07 -10.21 24.60
C MET A 233 11.58 -11.65 24.52
N LYS A 234 10.27 -11.86 24.74
CA LYS A 234 9.62 -13.15 24.56
C LYS A 234 8.78 -13.12 23.28
N GLN A 235 8.90 -14.15 22.45
CA GLN A 235 7.95 -14.46 21.38
C GLN A 235 7.52 -15.91 21.51
N GLY A 236 6.25 -16.10 21.90
CA GLY A 236 5.77 -17.40 22.34
C GLY A 236 6.63 -17.94 23.49
N ILE A 237 7.34 -19.04 23.23
CA ILE A 237 8.18 -19.74 24.21
C ILE A 237 9.66 -19.28 24.13
N GLN A 238 10.09 -18.72 22.99
CA GLN A 238 11.49 -18.35 22.78
C GLN A 238 11.81 -17.01 23.46
N LYS A 239 13.00 -16.94 24.05
CA LYS A 239 13.57 -15.72 24.63
C LYS A 239 14.71 -15.27 23.73
N VAL A 240 14.64 -14.02 23.29
CA VAL A 240 15.70 -13.34 22.56
C VAL A 240 16.33 -12.31 23.49
N TYR A 241 17.66 -12.27 23.47
CA TYR A 241 18.47 -11.47 24.37
C TYR A 241 19.20 -10.40 23.59
N TYR A 242 19.26 -9.21 24.17
CA TYR A 242 19.94 -8.05 23.60
C TYR A 242 20.83 -7.46 24.70
N THR A 243 22.10 -7.23 24.41
CA THR A 243 23.04 -6.61 25.35
C THR A 243 23.27 -5.15 25.00
N LEU A 244 23.38 -4.34 26.05
CA LEU A 244 23.71 -2.94 25.94
C LEU A 244 25.23 -2.73 25.97
N SER A 245 25.70 -1.62 25.44
CA SER A 245 27.11 -1.20 25.58
C SER A 245 27.45 -0.86 27.04
N GLN A 246 28.72 -0.99 27.44
CA GLN A 246 29.12 -0.82 28.84
C GLN A 246 28.69 0.53 29.44
N ASP A 247 28.85 1.61 28.68
CA ASP A 247 28.47 2.96 29.12
C ASP A 247 26.96 3.05 29.39
N ASN A 248 26.15 2.48 28.48
CA ASN A 248 24.69 2.46 28.62
C ASN A 248 24.22 1.51 29.74
N ILE A 249 24.96 0.44 30.04
CA ILE A 249 24.67 -0.41 31.21
C ILE A 249 24.81 0.39 32.51
N LEU A 250 25.87 1.18 32.66
CA LEU A 250 26.08 1.97 33.87
C LEU A 250 24.97 3.00 34.10
N GLN A 251 24.45 3.58 33.03
CA GLN A 251 23.44 4.63 33.08
C GLN A 251 22.00 4.10 33.17
N TYR A 252 21.66 3.06 32.42
CA TYR A 252 20.27 2.64 32.21
C TYR A 252 19.90 1.30 32.87
N ASN A 253 20.83 0.63 33.57
CA ASN A 253 20.50 -0.61 34.26
C ASN A 253 19.44 -0.40 35.36
N ASN A 254 18.47 -1.31 35.42
CA ASN A 254 17.24 -1.21 36.22
C ASN A 254 16.27 -0.08 35.84
N THR A 255 16.52 0.64 34.76
CA THR A 255 15.62 1.67 34.22
C THR A 255 14.68 1.07 33.17
N ARG A 256 13.51 1.68 33.01
CA ARG A 256 12.58 1.34 31.93
C ARG A 256 12.84 2.22 30.70
N VAL A 257 12.91 1.59 29.55
CA VAL A 257 13.16 2.23 28.26
C VAL A 257 12.09 1.82 27.25
N ALA A 258 11.87 2.67 26.25
CA ALA A 258 11.04 2.34 25.12
C ALA A 258 11.87 1.55 24.10
N VAL A 259 11.39 0.36 23.75
CA VAL A 259 12.05 -0.54 22.80
C VAL A 259 11.24 -0.58 21.52
N HIS A 260 11.90 -0.26 20.42
CA HIS A 260 11.40 -0.40 19.06
C HIS A 260 12.16 -1.53 18.36
N TYR A 261 11.53 -2.22 17.40
CA TYR A 261 12.16 -3.31 16.66
C TYR A 261 11.61 -3.39 15.24
N GLU A 262 12.49 -3.54 14.25
CA GLU A 262 12.12 -3.56 12.83
C GLU A 262 11.53 -4.91 12.42
N SER A 263 12.13 -5.99 12.91
CA SER A 263 11.67 -7.35 12.73
C SER A 263 12.06 -8.18 13.94
N PHE A 264 11.30 -9.24 14.20
CA PHE A 264 11.57 -10.08 15.36
C PHE A 264 12.87 -10.87 15.17
N GLY A 265 13.77 -10.80 16.16
CA GLY A 265 15.10 -11.43 16.09
C GLY A 265 16.14 -10.62 15.32
N GLY A 266 15.76 -9.45 14.78
CA GLY A 266 16.68 -8.47 14.23
C GLY A 266 17.17 -7.49 15.28
N SER A 267 17.45 -6.26 14.87
CA SER A 267 17.93 -5.20 15.76
C SER A 267 16.79 -4.55 16.55
N ILE A 268 17.06 -4.23 17.81
CA ILE A 268 16.23 -3.36 18.64
C ILE A 268 16.84 -1.97 18.72
N TYR A 269 15.99 -0.97 18.92
CA TYR A 269 16.36 0.43 19.08
C TYR A 269 15.80 0.92 20.41
N LEU A 270 16.69 1.46 21.25
CA LEU A 270 16.39 1.87 22.61
C LEU A 270 16.23 3.37 22.67
N PHE A 271 15.16 3.81 23.33
CA PHE A 271 14.89 5.21 23.58
C PHE A 271 14.62 5.45 25.06
N SER A 272 15.07 6.60 25.55
CA SER A 272 14.73 7.09 26.88
C SER A 272 13.22 7.38 26.98
N GLN A 273 12.73 7.59 28.21
CA GLN A 273 11.33 8.00 28.41
C GLN A 273 11.01 9.35 27.76
N ASP A 274 12.02 10.22 27.60
CA ASP A 274 11.91 11.51 26.91
C ASP A 274 12.01 11.38 25.38
N GLY A 275 12.18 10.17 24.86
CA GLY A 275 12.24 9.88 23.42
C GLY A 275 13.62 10.09 22.77
N GLN A 276 14.67 10.29 23.56
CA GLN A 276 16.04 10.37 23.05
C GLN A 276 16.57 8.98 22.70
N PHE A 277 17.23 8.85 21.56
CA PHE A 277 17.88 7.61 21.16
C PHE A 277 19.04 7.29 22.10
N ILE A 278 19.12 6.04 22.57
CA ILE A 278 20.17 5.54 23.45
C ILE A 278 21.17 4.72 22.64
N GLU A 279 20.71 3.60 22.07
CA GLU A 279 21.52 2.74 21.20
C GLU A 279 20.66 1.74 20.42
N SER A 280 21.26 1.11 19.42
CA SER A 280 20.74 -0.08 18.76
C SER A 280 21.49 -1.33 19.23
N SER A 281 20.79 -2.45 19.38
CA SER A 281 21.37 -3.72 19.82
C SER A 281 20.84 -4.88 18.98
N GLU A 282 21.71 -5.80 18.60
CA GLU A 282 21.36 -6.99 17.82
C GLU A 282 21.05 -8.18 18.74
N ALA A 283 20.22 -9.10 18.23
CA ALA A 283 19.90 -10.33 18.94
C ALA A 283 21.15 -11.19 19.13
N ILE A 284 21.37 -11.68 20.34
CA ILE A 284 22.39 -12.68 20.63
C ILE A 284 21.77 -14.07 20.49
N GLU A 285 22.28 -14.85 19.53
CA GLU A 285 22.01 -16.28 19.48
C GLU A 285 22.67 -16.98 20.65
N HIS A 286 21.88 -17.63 21.52
CA HIS A 286 22.44 -18.60 22.45
C HIS A 286 22.73 -19.92 21.71
N GLY A 287 23.89 -19.96 21.06
CA GLY A 287 24.62 -21.21 20.84
C GLY A 287 25.13 -21.76 22.17
N SER A 288 25.13 -23.08 22.29
CA SER A 288 25.56 -23.91 23.43
C SER A 288 26.84 -23.46 24.16
N THR A 289 26.95 -23.91 25.43
CA THR A 289 28.04 -23.79 26.43
C THR A 289 27.90 -22.54 27.32
N SER A 290 27.89 -22.61 28.64
CA SER A 290 28.46 -23.56 29.60
C SER A 290 27.50 -23.74 30.80
N ARG A 291 27.09 -24.97 31.10
CA ARG A 291 26.65 -25.31 32.45
C ARG A 291 27.53 -26.44 32.95
N THR A 292 28.68 -26.02 33.46
CA THR A 292 29.43 -26.73 34.49
C THR A 292 28.46 -27.23 35.55
N GLU A 293 28.71 -28.46 35.96
CA GLU A 293 27.99 -29.20 36.98
C GLU A 293 27.65 -28.32 38.19
N ARG A 294 26.35 -28.22 38.49
CA ARG A 294 25.87 -28.18 39.88
C ARG A 294 24.47 -28.75 39.92
N LYS A 295 24.41 -29.98 40.43
CA LYS A 295 23.21 -30.60 40.98
C LYS A 295 22.58 -29.61 41.97
N GLU A 296 21.27 -29.40 41.90
CA GLU A 296 20.37 -29.51 43.06
C GLU A 296 18.89 -29.32 42.68
N GLN A 297 18.14 -30.38 42.99
CA GLN A 297 16.75 -30.46 43.46
C GLN A 297 15.60 -29.99 42.55
N LYS A 298 15.02 -30.97 41.84
CA LYS A 298 13.65 -30.93 41.30
C LYS A 298 12.65 -31.25 42.42
N GLN A 299 11.68 -30.36 42.65
CA GLN A 299 10.38 -30.77 43.21
C GLN A 299 9.41 -31.08 42.05
N PRO A 300 8.55 -32.11 42.16
CA PRO A 300 7.60 -32.46 41.11
C PRO A 300 6.33 -31.60 41.24
N MET A 301 5.99 -30.80 40.23
CA MET A 301 4.64 -30.25 40.09
C MET A 301 3.80 -31.14 39.16
N ALA A 302 2.60 -31.46 39.63
CA ALA A 302 1.66 -32.41 39.05
C ALA A 302 1.25 -32.06 37.61
N LYS A 303 1.13 -33.09 36.76
CA LYS A 303 0.58 -32.99 35.39
C LYS A 303 -0.94 -32.79 35.47
N VAL A 304 -1.43 -31.62 35.09
CA VAL A 304 -2.85 -31.40 34.81
C VAL A 304 -3.16 -31.95 33.40
N PRO A 305 -4.22 -32.74 33.19
CA PRO A 305 -4.56 -33.25 31.87
C PRO A 305 -5.21 -32.15 31.03
N LEU A 306 -4.62 -31.83 29.87
CA LEU A 306 -5.22 -30.93 28.88
C LEU A 306 -6.44 -31.62 28.23
N ASN A 307 -7.59 -30.95 28.25
CA ASN A 307 -8.85 -31.43 27.70
C ASN A 307 -8.75 -31.79 26.21
N LYS A 308 -9.20 -33.00 25.84
CA LYS A 308 -9.19 -33.54 24.47
C LYS A 308 -9.93 -32.65 23.46
N GLN A 309 -10.95 -31.93 23.91
CA GLN A 309 -11.73 -30.97 23.10
C GLN A 309 -10.92 -29.73 22.66
N PHE A 310 -9.86 -29.35 23.39
CA PHE A 310 -8.99 -28.26 22.95
C PHE A 310 -8.11 -28.68 21.77
N LYS A 311 -7.65 -29.94 21.71
CA LYS A 311 -6.80 -30.41 20.60
C LYS A 311 -7.54 -30.44 19.26
N GLU A 312 -8.74 -31.02 19.23
CA GLU A 312 -9.52 -31.15 17.99
C GLU A 312 -9.99 -29.79 17.43
N LYS A 313 -10.27 -28.82 18.31
CA LYS A 313 -10.63 -27.47 17.88
C LYS A 313 -9.43 -26.71 17.29
N THR A 314 -8.24 -26.95 17.84
CA THR A 314 -6.98 -26.32 17.37
C THR A 314 -6.53 -26.91 16.04
N GLU A 315 -6.68 -28.22 15.83
CA GLU A 315 -6.30 -28.90 14.57
C GLU A 315 -7.16 -28.45 13.37
N ASN A 316 -8.47 -28.28 13.56
CA ASN A 316 -9.36 -27.77 12.50
C ASN A 316 -9.13 -26.29 12.17
N GLU A 317 -8.71 -25.47 13.15
CA GLU A 317 -8.30 -24.07 12.92
C GLU A 317 -6.94 -23.99 12.20
N LEU A 318 -6.01 -24.92 12.49
CA LEU A 318 -4.71 -25.04 11.82
C LEU A 318 -4.83 -25.41 10.33
N GLU A 319 -5.67 -26.39 9.97
CA GLU A 319 -5.90 -26.77 8.56
C GLU A 319 -6.55 -25.64 7.75
N GLY A 320 -7.36 -24.80 8.39
CA GLY A 320 -7.95 -23.61 7.76
C GLY A 320 -6.92 -22.51 7.45
N LEU A 321 -5.88 -22.39 8.29
CA LEU A 321 -4.86 -21.34 8.23
C LEU A 321 -3.65 -21.72 7.35
N MET A 322 -3.33 -23.01 7.25
CA MET A 322 -2.29 -23.51 6.32
C MET A 322 -2.60 -23.26 4.84
N LYS A 323 -3.85 -22.91 4.50
CA LYS A 323 -4.27 -22.54 3.14
C LYS A 323 -3.93 -21.09 2.75
N ASN A 324 -3.45 -20.25 3.68
CA ASN A 324 -3.18 -18.84 3.42
C ASN A 324 -1.77 -18.43 3.90
N PRO A 325 -0.76 -18.41 3.02
CA PRO A 325 0.65 -18.28 3.40
C PRO A 325 1.03 -17.02 4.17
N GLU A 326 0.26 -15.94 4.04
CA GLU A 326 0.51 -14.64 4.68
C GLU A 326 0.00 -14.58 6.13
N SER A 327 -0.92 -15.46 6.51
CA SER A 327 -1.44 -15.52 7.90
C SER A 327 -0.51 -16.28 8.86
N ILE A 328 0.51 -16.95 8.35
CA ILE A 328 1.42 -17.84 9.08
C ILE A 328 2.35 -17.06 10.02
N GLU A 329 2.74 -15.82 9.66
CA GLU A 329 3.57 -14.95 10.50
C GLU A 329 2.85 -14.48 11.78
N PHE A 330 1.52 -14.59 11.81
CA PHE A 330 0.69 -14.14 12.93
C PHE A 330 0.27 -15.28 13.87
N ILE A 331 0.63 -16.54 13.58
CA ILE A 331 0.28 -17.69 14.41
C ILE A 331 1.33 -17.85 15.52
N PRO A 332 0.93 -17.85 16.80
CA PRO A 332 1.85 -18.11 17.90
C PRO A 332 2.48 -19.50 17.77
N SER A 333 3.82 -19.58 17.81
CA SER A 333 4.62 -20.79 17.59
C SER A 333 4.30 -22.00 18.48
N TYR A 334 3.55 -21.82 19.57
CA TYR A 334 3.12 -22.91 20.45
C TYR A 334 1.88 -23.67 19.96
N LEU A 335 1.18 -23.14 18.94
CA LEU A 335 0.04 -23.82 18.31
C LEU A 335 0.49 -24.71 17.14
N ILE A 336 1.71 -24.55 16.64
CA ILE A 336 2.22 -25.26 15.47
C ILE A 336 3.07 -26.47 15.92
N ASN A 337 2.83 -27.64 15.33
CA ASN A 337 3.67 -28.82 15.55
C ASN A 337 5.12 -28.52 15.09
N LYS A 338 6.12 -28.94 15.88
CA LYS A 338 7.54 -28.69 15.59
C LYS A 338 7.99 -29.17 14.20
N SER A 339 7.40 -30.26 13.69
CA SER A 339 7.68 -30.76 12.33
C SER A 339 7.16 -29.80 11.25
N ALA A 340 5.90 -29.37 11.37
CA ALA A 340 5.30 -28.38 10.47
C ALA A 340 6.01 -27.03 10.54
N TYR A 341 6.50 -26.60 11.71
CA TYR A 341 7.25 -25.35 11.86
C TYR A 341 8.59 -25.37 11.09
N ALA A 342 9.29 -26.51 11.06
CA ALA A 342 10.53 -26.66 10.32
C ALA A 342 10.30 -26.62 8.80
N GLU A 343 9.23 -27.25 8.31
CA GLU A 343 8.81 -27.17 6.90
C GLU A 343 8.40 -25.74 6.50
N ILE A 344 7.72 -25.02 7.39
CA ILE A 344 7.35 -23.62 7.20
C ILE A 344 8.59 -22.72 7.07
N GLN A 345 9.58 -22.90 7.94
CA GLN A 345 10.85 -22.15 7.88
C GLN A 345 11.59 -22.40 6.56
N GLN A 346 11.70 -23.67 6.13
CA GLN A 346 12.28 -23.99 4.81
C GLN A 346 11.49 -23.36 3.65
N SER A 347 10.15 -23.32 3.73
CA SER A 347 9.32 -22.70 2.69
C SER A 347 9.47 -21.17 2.62
N LEU A 348 9.65 -20.50 3.76
CA LEU A 348 9.90 -19.06 3.85
C LEU A 348 11.29 -18.71 3.31
N GLU A 349 12.27 -19.56 3.60
CA GLU A 349 13.64 -19.42 3.09
C GLU A 349 13.70 -19.66 1.58
N LEU A 350 12.99 -20.67 1.07
CA LEU A 350 12.79 -20.89 -0.37
C LEU A 350 12.07 -19.73 -1.06
N LYS A 351 11.06 -19.11 -0.42
CA LYS A 351 10.40 -17.90 -0.93
C LYS A 351 11.32 -16.68 -0.95
N ARG A 352 12.19 -16.52 0.04
CA ARG A 352 13.21 -15.46 0.04
C ARG A 352 14.19 -15.67 -1.11
N LEU A 353 14.65 -16.90 -1.32
CA LEU A 353 15.52 -17.26 -2.43
C LEU A 353 14.84 -17.07 -3.80
N SER A 354 13.56 -17.45 -3.95
CA SER A 354 12.82 -17.25 -5.20
C SER A 354 12.53 -15.77 -5.51
N LYS A 355 12.41 -14.93 -4.48
CA LYS A 355 12.25 -13.47 -4.64
C LYS A 355 13.56 -12.81 -5.11
N ILE A 356 14.70 -13.34 -4.66
CA ILE A 356 16.03 -12.95 -5.14
C ILE A 356 16.25 -13.41 -6.59
N GLU A 357 15.86 -14.64 -6.94
CA GLU A 357 15.92 -15.12 -8.33
C GLU A 357 14.91 -14.41 -9.26
N GLY A 358 13.72 -14.04 -8.76
CA GLY A 358 12.71 -13.27 -9.50
C GLY A 358 13.16 -11.84 -9.83
N LEU A 359 13.93 -11.20 -8.95
CA LEU A 359 14.64 -9.94 -9.25
C LEU A 359 15.65 -10.13 -10.38
N HIS A 360 16.37 -11.25 -10.41
CA HIS A 360 17.31 -11.60 -11.47
C HIS A 360 16.62 -11.91 -12.82
N ILE A 361 15.39 -12.43 -12.80
CA ILE A 361 14.57 -12.62 -14.01
C ILE A 361 14.04 -11.29 -14.54
N ALA A 362 13.66 -10.35 -13.66
CA ALA A 362 13.26 -8.99 -14.05
C ALA A 362 14.43 -8.22 -14.70
N GLU A 363 15.64 -8.31 -14.13
CA GLU A 363 16.87 -7.76 -14.71
C GLU A 363 17.23 -8.42 -16.07
N LYS A 364 17.03 -9.75 -16.22
CA LYS A 364 17.21 -10.44 -17.50
C LYS A 364 16.15 -10.07 -18.55
N MET A 365 14.93 -9.75 -18.14
CA MET A 365 13.89 -9.26 -19.06
C MET A 365 14.21 -7.87 -19.60
N GLU A 366 14.85 -6.99 -18.82
CA GLU A 366 15.37 -5.71 -19.33
C GLU A 366 16.44 -5.89 -20.43
N GLN A 367 17.26 -6.94 -20.32
CA GLN A 367 18.29 -7.25 -21.34
C GLN A 367 17.70 -7.84 -22.64
N ILE A 368 16.56 -8.53 -22.57
CA ILE A 368 15.87 -9.10 -23.75
C ILE A 368 15.12 -8.02 -24.55
N VAL A 369 14.76 -6.89 -23.93
CA VAL A 369 14.11 -5.75 -24.61
C VAL A 369 15.10 -4.87 -25.38
N HIS A 370 16.41 -5.11 -25.27
CA HIS A 370 17.45 -4.48 -26.09
C HIS A 370 18.05 -5.46 -27.12
N VAL A 371 17.28 -5.81 -28.15
CA VAL A 371 17.82 -6.36 -29.39
C VAL A 371 18.02 -5.20 -30.40
N PRO A 372 19.25 -4.90 -30.83
CA PRO A 372 19.49 -3.86 -31.82
C PRO A 372 19.15 -4.36 -33.23
N GLY A 373 18.04 -3.84 -33.76
CA GLY A 373 17.88 -3.54 -35.18
C GLY A 373 17.36 -4.65 -36.10
N GLU A 374 16.11 -4.51 -36.54
CA GLU A 374 15.75 -4.80 -37.94
C GLU A 374 14.83 -3.67 -38.47
N ARG A 375 15.37 -2.89 -39.40
CA ARG A 375 14.62 -1.96 -40.23
C ARG A 375 13.80 -2.78 -41.21
N HIS A 376 12.46 -2.69 -41.21
CA HIS A 376 11.68 -3.00 -42.42
C HIS A 376 10.42 -2.09 -42.55
N ASN A 377 10.49 -1.26 -43.61
CA ASN A 377 9.42 -0.70 -44.45
C ASN A 377 8.13 -0.15 -43.81
N ARG A 378 8.12 1.17 -43.59
CA ARG A 378 6.91 2.00 -43.59
C ARG A 378 6.35 2.06 -45.02
N LYS A 379 5.15 1.52 -45.25
CA LYS A 379 4.29 1.98 -46.36
C LYS A 379 3.44 3.14 -45.85
N HIS A 380 3.57 4.27 -46.53
CA HIS A 380 2.78 5.48 -46.35
C HIS A 380 1.30 5.20 -46.60
N TYR A 381 0.43 5.78 -45.75
CA TYR A 381 -0.95 6.05 -46.09
C TYR A 381 -1.17 7.55 -45.88
N SER A 382 -1.47 8.25 -46.98
CA SER A 382 -1.83 9.67 -47.02
C SER A 382 -3.34 9.76 -47.16
N PRO A 383 -4.06 10.59 -46.39
CA PRO A 383 -5.46 10.88 -46.63
C PRO A 383 -5.58 12.13 -47.51
N GLU A 384 -5.97 11.96 -48.78
CA GLU A 384 -6.44 13.05 -49.62
C GLU A 384 -7.95 13.23 -49.48
N MET A 385 -8.33 14.50 -49.51
CA MET A 385 -9.69 15.02 -49.43
C MET A 385 -10.46 14.73 -50.73
N GLU A 386 -11.77 14.52 -50.61
CA GLU A 386 -12.69 14.82 -51.71
C GLU A 386 -13.85 15.67 -51.16
N ASP A 387 -13.81 16.93 -51.58
CA ASP A 387 -14.96 17.82 -51.69
C ASP A 387 -15.92 17.29 -52.76
N ASN A 388 -17.23 17.44 -52.54
CA ASN A 388 -18.20 17.66 -53.61
C ASN A 388 -19.43 18.37 -53.03
N GLU A 389 -19.47 19.68 -53.25
CA GLU A 389 -20.70 20.46 -53.36
C GLU A 389 -21.43 20.12 -54.67
N VAL A 390 -22.76 20.33 -54.72
CA VAL A 390 -23.41 21.28 -55.65
C VAL A 390 -24.95 21.25 -55.48
N ALA A 391 -25.48 22.47 -55.28
CA ALA A 391 -26.79 23.09 -55.61
C ALA A 391 -28.11 22.39 -55.20
N ASP A 392 -28.99 23.02 -54.42
CA ASP A 392 -29.72 24.31 -54.58
C ASP A 392 -30.84 24.26 -55.64
N LEU A 393 -32.08 24.21 -55.13
CA LEU A 393 -33.30 24.72 -55.78
C LEU A 393 -34.25 25.17 -54.65
N GLY A 394 -34.57 26.46 -54.66
CA GLY A 394 -35.27 27.14 -53.58
C GLY A 394 -36.79 27.25 -53.69
N GLY A 395 -37.34 28.17 -52.89
CA GLY A 395 -38.54 28.94 -53.24
C GLY A 395 -39.81 28.68 -52.43
N LEU A 396 -39.99 29.51 -51.39
CA LEU A 396 -41.18 30.33 -51.12
C LEU A 396 -42.54 29.72 -50.67
N ALA A 397 -43.02 30.35 -49.58
CA ALA A 397 -44.39 30.80 -49.29
C ALA A 397 -45.32 29.94 -48.38
N ASP A 398 -45.49 30.47 -47.16
CA ASP A 398 -46.76 30.87 -46.54
C ASP A 398 -48.01 29.97 -46.62
N LEU A 399 -48.53 29.58 -45.44
CA LEU A 399 -49.90 29.91 -44.95
C LEU A 399 -50.34 29.00 -43.79
N MET A 400 -50.25 29.52 -42.56
CA MET A 400 -51.34 29.56 -41.55
C MET A 400 -51.94 28.22 -40.98
N PRO A 401 -52.72 28.27 -39.87
CA PRO A 401 -52.59 27.33 -38.74
C PRO A 401 -53.86 26.53 -38.37
N ARG A 402 -53.76 25.80 -37.24
CA ARG A 402 -54.79 25.24 -36.33
C ARG A 402 -55.44 23.90 -36.74
N LYS A 403 -55.44 22.95 -35.79
CA LYS A 403 -56.64 22.59 -35.01
C LYS A 403 -56.35 21.70 -33.80
N ASN A 404 -56.81 22.18 -32.65
CA ASN A 404 -57.14 21.43 -31.44
C ASN A 404 -58.28 20.42 -31.68
N LYS A 405 -58.27 19.35 -30.87
CA LYS A 405 -59.41 18.60 -30.29
C LYS A 405 -58.78 17.69 -29.21
N SER A 406 -58.88 17.91 -27.88
CA SER A 406 -60.02 17.69 -26.97
C SER A 406 -60.99 16.63 -27.49
N SER A 407 -61.44 15.60 -26.78
CA SER A 407 -61.68 15.26 -25.36
C SER A 407 -62.20 13.79 -25.44
N ASN A 408 -62.22 12.91 -24.43
CA ASN A 408 -63.06 12.98 -23.24
C ASN A 408 -62.92 11.67 -22.42
N ASP A 409 -63.04 11.82 -21.09
CA ASP A 409 -63.71 10.96 -20.08
C ASP A 409 -63.46 9.44 -20.00
N LYS A 410 -62.96 8.95 -18.84
CA LYS A 410 -63.72 8.37 -17.70
C LYS A 410 -64.59 7.17 -18.13
N THR A 411 -64.51 5.99 -17.50
CA THR A 411 -65.09 5.71 -16.17
C THR A 411 -64.71 4.29 -15.71
N GLN A 412 -64.53 4.17 -14.39
CA GLN A 412 -64.59 3.01 -13.46
C GLN A 412 -64.90 1.60 -13.99
N GLN A 413 -64.13 0.62 -13.48
CA GLN A 413 -64.62 -0.40 -12.53
C GLN A 413 -63.50 -0.83 -11.59
#